data_AF-A0A7W7MEC5-F1
#
_entry.id   AF-A0A7W7MEC5-F1
#
_cell.length_a   1.000
_cell.length_b   1.000
_cell.length_c   1.000
_cell.angle_alpha   90.00
_cell.angle_beta   90.00
_cell.angle_gamma   90.00
#
_symmetry.space_group_name_H-M   'P 1'
#
loop_
_entity.id
_entity.type
_entity.pdbx_description
1 polymer ?
#
loop_
_entity_poly.entity_id
_entity_poly.type
_entity_poly.pdbx_seq_one_letter_code
_entity_poly.pdbx_strand_id
1 'polypeptide(L)'
;MTVTEKIDVIGPVRAGIGLLSVLAGGFWLVMSPFGGDLTDAFMGAVVAAGGLVLLLWHRLGLSGRLVSVAAGVTGVTGALAGLTVYASGLCCMFSFFESRGWPLTWLGRGAVADTSDEAIRLARAESWGVYPSDLVIDLVVWAYAGMVLAVLIGLVVRAIRSR
;
A
#
# COMPACT_ATOMS: atom_id res chain seq x y z
N MET A 1 -11.39 11.27 -37.73
CA MET A 1 -11.40 10.77 -36.33
C MET A 1 -10.44 11.62 -35.53
N THR A 2 -10.99 12.62 -34.87
CA THR A 2 -10.29 13.72 -34.21
C THR A 2 -9.89 13.34 -32.79
N VAL A 3 -8.67 13.72 -32.40
CA VAL A 3 -7.99 13.42 -31.12
C VAL A 3 -8.77 13.89 -29.88
N THR A 4 -9.85 14.64 -30.04
CA THR A 4 -10.71 15.18 -28.98
C THR A 4 -11.66 14.16 -28.35
N GLU A 5 -11.94 13.01 -28.97
CA GLU A 5 -12.92 12.05 -28.45
C GLU A 5 -12.35 11.07 -27.40
N LYS A 6 -11.02 10.93 -27.32
CA LYS A 6 -10.37 10.02 -26.35
C LYS A 6 -10.29 10.56 -24.91
N ILE A 7 -10.74 11.79 -24.66
CA ILE A 7 -10.50 12.49 -23.39
C ILE A 7 -11.61 12.20 -22.34
N ASP A 8 -12.81 11.78 -22.75
CA ASP A 8 -13.93 11.62 -21.80
C ASP A 8 -13.91 10.32 -20.98
N VAL A 9 -13.20 9.28 -21.41
CA VAL A 9 -13.24 7.97 -20.73
C VAL A 9 -12.37 7.93 -19.45
N ILE A 10 -11.35 8.78 -19.37
CA ILE A 10 -10.41 8.78 -18.24
C ILE A 10 -11.05 9.36 -16.96
N GLY A 11 -11.97 10.31 -17.13
CA GLY A 11 -12.72 10.93 -16.04
C GLY A 11 -13.52 9.94 -15.17
N PRO A 12 -14.47 9.16 -15.75
CA PRO A 12 -15.30 8.24 -14.99
C PRO A 12 -14.51 7.06 -14.40
N VAL A 13 -13.50 6.55 -15.11
CA VAL A 13 -12.65 5.46 -14.59
C VAL A 13 -11.87 5.92 -13.36
N ARG A 14 -11.24 7.11 -13.43
CA ARG A 14 -10.54 7.68 -12.27
C ARG A 14 -11.50 7.94 -11.10
N ALA A 15 -12.69 8.47 -11.38
CA ALA A 15 -13.69 8.72 -10.35
C ALA A 15 -14.18 7.41 -9.70
N GLY A 16 -14.39 6.36 -10.49
CA GLY A 16 -14.76 5.03 -10.00
C GLY A 16 -13.69 4.42 -9.10
N ILE A 17 -12.43 4.43 -9.56
CA ILE A 17 -11.28 3.94 -8.75
C ILE A 17 -11.13 4.77 -7.47
N GLY A 18 -11.26 6.09 -7.57
CA GLY A 18 -11.19 6.99 -6.42
C GLY A 18 -12.28 6.70 -5.39
N LEU A 19 -13.53 6.55 -5.83
CA LEU A 19 -14.67 6.23 -4.97
C LEU A 19 -14.49 4.87 -4.29
N LEU A 20 -14.14 3.84 -5.05
CA LEU A 20 -13.90 2.49 -4.51
C LEU A 20 -12.76 2.50 -3.48
N SER A 21 -11.69 3.26 -3.75
CA SER A 21 -10.56 3.39 -2.82
C SER A 21 -10.98 4.11 -1.53
N VAL A 22 -11.77 5.19 -1.62
CA VAL A 22 -12.30 5.88 -0.43
C VAL A 22 -13.21 4.97 0.39
N LEU A 23 -14.11 4.23 -0.25
CA LEU A 23 -15.02 3.32 0.44
C LEU A 23 -14.26 2.16 1.09
N ALA A 24 -13.33 1.53 0.38
CA ALA A 24 -12.53 0.43 0.90
C ALA A 24 -11.61 0.89 2.05
N GLY A 25 -10.88 1.99 1.87
CA GLY A 25 -10.00 2.54 2.90
C GLY A 25 -10.77 3.07 4.11
N GLY A 26 -11.91 3.72 3.88
CA GLY A 26 -12.81 4.19 4.94
C GLY A 26 -13.43 3.04 5.73
N PHE A 27 -13.88 1.99 5.05
CA PHE A 27 -14.34 0.76 5.70
C PHE A 27 -13.23 0.14 6.55
N TRP A 28 -12.02 0.05 6.01
CA TRP A 28 -10.86 -0.49 6.73
C TRP A 28 -10.52 0.34 7.98
N LEU A 29 -10.53 1.66 7.88
CA LEU A 29 -10.32 2.57 9.01
C LEU A 29 -11.35 2.38 10.13
N VAL A 30 -12.61 2.15 9.77
CA VAL A 30 -13.68 1.88 10.75
C VAL A 30 -13.47 0.53 11.44
N MET A 31 -12.91 -0.45 10.73
CA MET A 31 -12.68 -1.81 11.26
C MET A 31 -11.36 -1.93 12.04
N SER A 32 -10.36 -1.08 11.77
CA SER A 32 -9.04 -1.15 12.39
C SER A 32 -9.03 -1.09 13.94
N PRO A 33 -9.87 -0.29 14.63
CA PRO A 33 -9.90 -0.27 16.09
C PRO A 33 -10.19 -1.62 16.75
N PHE A 34 -10.82 -2.54 16.02
CA PHE A 34 -11.12 -3.88 16.53
C PHE A 34 -9.94 -4.85 16.43
N GLY A 35 -8.94 -4.55 15.57
CA GLY A 35 -7.74 -5.38 15.37
C GLY A 35 -6.55 -5.00 16.26
N GLY A 36 -6.51 -3.76 16.77
CA GLY A 36 -5.47 -3.30 17.71
C GLY A 36 -4.10 -2.97 17.10
N ASP A 37 -3.91 -3.17 15.78
CA ASP A 37 -2.67 -2.82 15.09
C ASP A 37 -2.77 -1.46 14.39
N LEU A 38 -1.82 -0.56 14.69
CA LEU A 38 -1.72 0.76 14.05
C LEU A 38 -1.42 0.66 12.55
N THR A 39 -0.85 -0.46 12.10
CA THR A 39 -0.56 -0.75 10.70
C THR A 39 -1.84 -0.80 9.87
N ASP A 40 -2.92 -1.37 10.43
CA ASP A 40 -4.22 -1.43 9.77
C ASP A 40 -4.83 -0.04 9.59
N ALA A 41 -4.74 0.80 10.62
CA ALA A 41 -5.23 2.18 10.55
C ALA A 41 -4.44 2.97 9.50
N PHE A 42 -3.13 2.79 9.46
CA PHE A 42 -2.27 3.43 8.47
C PHE A 42 -2.64 3.03 7.04
N MET A 43 -2.80 1.74 6.75
CA MET A 43 -3.20 1.26 5.42
C MET A 43 -4.54 1.87 5.00
N GLY A 44 -5.55 1.80 5.87
CA GLY A 44 -6.86 2.38 5.60
C GLY A 44 -6.80 3.88 5.31
N ALA A 45 -6.01 4.63 6.10
CA ALA A 45 -5.80 6.07 5.89
C ALA A 45 -5.14 6.38 4.56
N VAL A 46 -4.08 5.66 4.19
CA VAL A 46 -3.38 5.86 2.92
C VAL A 46 -4.29 5.56 1.73
N VAL A 47 -5.06 4.47 1.79
CA VAL A 47 -5.98 4.09 0.71
C VAL A 47 -7.13 5.08 0.57
N ALA A 48 -7.71 5.53 1.69
CA ALA A 48 -8.76 6.53 1.68
C ALA A 48 -8.25 7.89 1.16
N ALA A 49 -7.09 8.36 1.65
CA ALA A 49 -6.49 9.61 1.21
C ALA A 49 -6.09 9.57 -0.27
N GLY A 50 -5.53 8.46 -0.74
CA GLY A 50 -5.21 8.25 -2.15
C GLY A 50 -6.46 8.30 -3.03
N GLY A 51 -7.55 7.63 -2.61
CA GLY A 51 -8.85 7.73 -3.29
C GLY A 51 -9.40 9.16 -3.35
N LEU A 52 -9.27 9.91 -2.24
CA LEU A 52 -9.70 11.31 -2.18
C LEU A 52 -8.91 12.18 -3.16
N VAL A 53 -7.60 11.96 -3.29
CA VAL A 53 -6.75 12.64 -4.28
C VAL A 53 -7.25 12.38 -5.70
N LEU A 54 -7.63 11.14 -6.04
CA LEU A 54 -8.15 10.80 -7.36
C LEU A 54 -9.50 11.49 -7.66
N LEU A 55 -10.38 11.57 -6.66
CA LEU A 55 -11.67 12.25 -6.76
C LEU A 55 -11.50 13.77 -6.91
N LEU A 56 -10.59 14.36 -6.14
CA LEU A 56 -10.36 15.81 -6.10
C LEU A 56 -9.29 16.28 -7.10
N TRP A 57 -8.83 15.40 -7.99
CA TRP A 57 -7.73 15.66 -8.91
C TRP A 57 -7.84 17.00 -9.65
N HIS A 58 -9.04 17.32 -10.16
CA HIS A 58 -9.28 18.55 -10.91
C HIS A 58 -9.13 19.82 -10.07
N ARG A 59 -9.40 19.74 -8.76
CA ARG A 59 -9.26 20.88 -7.84
C ARG A 59 -7.81 21.10 -7.39
N LEU A 60 -6.98 20.07 -7.41
CA LEU A 60 -5.59 20.15 -6.96
C LEU A 60 -4.70 20.95 -7.94
N GLY A 61 -5.01 20.93 -9.24
CA GLY A 61 -4.25 21.67 -10.25
C GLY A 61 -2.78 21.24 -10.37
N LEU A 62 -2.47 19.99 -9.97
CA LEU A 62 -1.12 19.44 -9.98
C LEU A 62 -0.81 18.78 -11.34
N SER A 63 0.47 18.75 -11.69
CA SER A 63 0.94 18.04 -12.88
C SER A 63 0.80 16.53 -12.69
N GLY A 64 -0.01 15.88 -13.54
CA GLY A 64 -0.19 14.43 -13.52
C GLY A 64 1.12 13.67 -13.61
N ARG A 65 2.08 14.16 -14.41
CA ARG A 65 3.39 13.53 -14.56
C ARG A 65 4.16 13.48 -13.25
N LEU A 66 4.14 14.55 -12.44
CA LEU A 66 4.85 14.58 -11.17
C LEU A 66 4.24 13.59 -10.17
N VAL A 67 2.91 13.54 -10.10
CA VAL A 67 2.23 12.61 -9.18
C VAL A 67 2.43 11.17 -9.60
N SER A 68 2.36 10.85 -10.91
CA SER A 68 2.61 9.49 -11.38
C SER A 68 4.05 9.04 -11.13
N VAL A 69 5.04 9.92 -11.31
CA VAL A 69 6.45 9.61 -10.99
C VAL A 69 6.62 9.41 -9.49
N ALA A 70 6.06 10.29 -8.66
CA ALA A 70 6.11 10.15 -7.21
C ALA A 70 5.48 8.84 -6.74
N ALA A 71 4.27 8.51 -7.25
CA ALA A 71 3.60 7.26 -6.95
C ALA A 71 4.42 6.03 -7.37
N GLY A 72 4.97 6.02 -8.59
CA GLY A 72 5.79 4.91 -9.08
C GLY A 72 7.07 4.72 -8.27
N VAL A 73 7.80 5.82 -7.99
CA VAL A 73 9.03 5.77 -7.18
C VAL A 73 8.71 5.30 -5.77
N THR A 74 7.74 5.92 -5.09
CA THR A 74 7.38 5.54 -3.72
C THR A 74 6.86 4.10 -3.65
N GLY A 75 6.07 3.66 -4.63
CA GLY A 75 5.61 2.28 -4.75
C GLY A 75 6.77 1.28 -4.69
N VAL A 76 7.74 1.43 -5.59
CA VAL A 76 8.90 0.53 -5.67
C VAL A 76 9.80 0.67 -4.44
N THR A 77 10.13 1.89 -4.01
CA THR A 77 11.01 2.09 -2.85
C THR A 77 10.37 1.60 -1.56
N GLY A 78 9.06 1.75 -1.42
CA GLY A 78 8.30 1.30 -0.26
C GLY A 78 8.26 -0.21 -0.16
N ALA A 79 7.93 -0.90 -1.26
CA ALA A 79 7.96 -2.36 -1.31
C ALA A 79 9.36 -2.92 -1.04
N LEU A 80 10.41 -2.30 -1.60
CA LEU A 80 11.80 -2.68 -1.30
C LEU A 80 12.20 -2.37 0.14
N ALA A 81 11.78 -1.24 0.70
CA ALA A 81 12.01 -0.91 2.11
C ALA A 81 11.28 -1.90 3.03
N GLY A 82 10.10 -2.38 2.65
CA GLY A 82 9.34 -3.40 3.36
C GLY A 82 10.11 -4.72 3.51
N LEU A 83 11.08 -5.03 2.63
CA LEU A 83 11.96 -6.19 2.80
C LEU A 83 12.90 -6.09 4.00
N THR A 84 13.15 -4.88 4.51
CA THR A 84 13.97 -4.66 5.71
C THR A 84 13.18 -4.89 7.00
N VAL A 85 11.85 -4.86 6.93
CA VAL A 85 10.98 -5.17 8.05
C VAL A 85 10.85 -6.68 8.14
N TYR A 86 11.38 -7.22 9.24
CA TYR A 86 11.37 -8.63 9.55
C TYR A 86 10.33 -8.92 10.61
N ALA A 87 9.42 -9.84 10.33
CA ALA A 87 8.49 -10.38 11.30
C ALA A 87 8.74 -11.89 11.44
N SER A 88 8.81 -12.36 12.68
CA SER A 88 8.78 -13.80 12.96
C SER A 88 7.98 -14.07 14.21
N GLY A 89 7.25 -15.17 14.20
CA GLY A 89 6.48 -15.59 15.34
C GLY A 89 6.43 -17.10 15.47
N LEU A 90 6.32 -17.54 16.72
CA LEU A 90 5.85 -18.87 17.05
C LEU A 90 4.34 -18.74 17.29
N CYS A 91 3.55 -19.48 16.52
CA CYS A 91 2.09 -19.51 16.67
C CYS A 91 1.64 -20.95 16.85
N CYS A 92 0.51 -21.14 17.55
CA CYS A 92 -0.04 -22.45 17.89
C CYS A 92 0.99 -23.31 18.64
N MET A 93 0.69 -24.60 18.85
CA MET A 93 1.53 -25.43 19.70
C MET A 93 2.95 -25.59 19.09
N PHE A 94 3.11 -25.59 17.76
CA PHE A 94 4.40 -25.84 17.10
C PHE A 94 4.49 -25.33 15.64
N SER A 95 4.00 -24.12 15.33
CA SER A 95 4.24 -23.49 14.02
C SER A 95 5.23 -22.32 14.15
N PHE A 96 6.20 -22.27 13.25
CA PHE A 96 7.11 -21.14 13.12
C PHE A 96 6.90 -20.49 11.76
N PHE A 97 6.73 -19.17 11.75
CA PHE A 97 6.65 -18.39 10.53
C PHE A 97 7.65 -17.24 10.57
N GLU A 98 8.20 -16.94 9.39
CA GLU A 98 9.10 -15.83 9.13
C GLU A 98 8.59 -15.12 7.89
N SER A 99 8.40 -13.82 7.97
CA SER A 99 7.89 -13.02 6.87
C SER A 99 8.62 -11.69 6.75
N ARG A 100 8.55 -11.15 5.54
CA ARG A 100 9.06 -9.86 5.12
C ARG A 100 8.04 -9.20 4.21
N GLY A 101 8.17 -7.90 4.09
CA GLY A 101 7.17 -7.06 3.46
C GLY A 101 6.42 -6.29 4.53
N TRP A 102 6.31 -4.99 4.30
CA TRP A 102 5.51 -4.09 5.13
C TRP A 102 4.86 -3.06 4.19
N PRO A 103 3.56 -2.78 4.37
CA PRO A 103 2.72 -3.29 5.45
C PRO A 103 2.13 -4.69 5.21
N LEU A 104 2.28 -5.27 4.02
CA LEU A 104 1.81 -6.64 3.71
C LEU A 104 2.95 -7.64 3.58
N THR A 105 2.78 -8.83 4.17
CA THR A 105 3.79 -9.90 4.20
C THR A 105 3.79 -10.69 2.90
N TRP A 106 4.41 -10.15 1.85
CA TRP A 106 4.43 -10.78 0.52
C TRP A 106 5.59 -11.75 0.30
N LEU A 107 6.54 -11.84 1.24
CA LEU A 107 7.63 -12.80 1.22
C LEU A 107 7.66 -13.55 2.54
N GLY A 108 7.48 -14.87 2.53
CA GLY A 108 7.36 -15.64 3.76
C GLY A 108 7.88 -17.06 3.64
N ARG A 109 8.13 -17.68 4.79
CA ARG A 109 8.40 -19.11 4.93
C ARG A 109 7.93 -19.56 6.30
N GLY A 110 7.58 -20.83 6.45
CA GLY A 110 7.14 -21.33 7.74
C GLY A 110 6.89 -22.82 7.70
N ALA A 111 7.03 -23.46 8.84
CA ALA A 111 6.85 -24.89 8.97
C ALA A 111 6.11 -25.23 10.27
N VAL A 112 5.50 -26.40 10.26
CA VAL A 112 4.81 -27.00 11.40
C VAL A 112 5.52 -28.30 11.75
N ALA A 113 5.76 -28.55 13.04
CA ALA A 113 6.41 -29.76 13.52
C ALA A 113 5.81 -30.21 14.87
N ASP A 114 6.38 -31.25 15.49
CA ASP A 114 5.98 -31.69 16.83
C ASP A 114 6.72 -30.94 17.95
N THR A 115 7.76 -30.18 17.60
CA THR A 115 8.54 -29.34 18.53
C THR A 115 8.87 -28.00 17.90
N SER A 116 9.04 -26.95 18.72
CA SER A 116 9.39 -25.61 18.24
C SER A 116 10.74 -25.59 17.52
N ASP A 117 11.72 -26.34 18.02
CA ASP A 117 13.07 -26.38 17.45
C ASP A 117 13.07 -27.05 16.07
N GLU A 118 12.27 -28.11 15.91
CA GLU A 118 12.10 -28.76 14.62
C GLU A 118 11.36 -27.87 13.62
N ALA A 119 10.31 -27.16 14.06
CA ALA A 119 9.59 -26.21 13.21
C ALA A 119 10.52 -25.09 12.70
N ILE A 120 11.37 -24.53 13.58
CA ILE A 120 12.36 -23.52 13.19
C ILE A 120 13.37 -24.10 12.20
N ARG A 121 13.88 -25.32 12.46
CA ARG A 121 14.86 -25.98 11.59
C ARG A 121 14.27 -26.23 10.19
N LEU A 122 13.05 -26.75 10.12
CA LEU A 122 12.34 -27.02 8.87
C LEU A 122 12.06 -25.72 8.11
N ALA A 123 11.51 -24.70 8.77
CA ALA A 123 11.24 -23.40 8.15
C ALA A 123 12.50 -22.72 7.59
N ARG A 124 13.65 -22.88 8.26
CA ARG A 124 14.93 -22.36 7.77
C ARG A 124 15.51 -23.13 6.60
N ALA A 125 15.22 -24.43 6.53
CA ALA A 125 15.61 -25.29 5.41
C ALA A 125 14.73 -25.06 4.18
N GLU A 126 13.51 -24.54 4.37
CA GLU A 126 12.59 -24.20 3.29
C GLU A 126 13.00 -22.91 2.56
N SER A 127 12.75 -22.88 1.25
CA SER A 127 12.93 -21.69 0.42
C SER A 127 11.87 -20.64 0.73
N TRP A 128 12.20 -19.37 0.51
CA TRP A 128 11.23 -18.29 0.59
C TRP A 128 10.11 -18.46 -0.44
N GLY A 129 8.86 -18.42 0.02
CA GLY A 129 7.67 -18.28 -0.79
C GLY A 129 7.38 -16.80 -1.08
N VAL A 130 6.96 -16.53 -2.31
CA VAL A 130 6.49 -15.20 -2.75
C VAL A 130 4.98 -15.27 -2.91
N TYR A 131 4.28 -14.27 -2.36
CA TYR A 131 2.83 -14.09 -2.51
C TYR A 131 2.59 -12.88 -3.43
N PRO A 132 2.39 -13.09 -4.74
CA PRO A 132 2.35 -11.99 -5.72
C PRO A 132 1.16 -11.05 -5.51
N SER A 133 0.03 -11.56 -5.01
CA SER A 133 -1.14 -10.75 -4.66
C SER A 133 -0.77 -9.67 -3.64
N ASP A 134 -0.05 -10.09 -2.61
CA ASP A 134 0.27 -9.24 -1.47
C ASP A 134 1.32 -8.21 -1.89
N LEU A 135 2.27 -8.60 -2.76
CA LEU A 135 3.23 -7.66 -3.36
C LEU A 135 2.53 -6.60 -4.20
N VAL A 136 1.52 -6.97 -5.00
CA VAL A 136 0.76 -6.01 -5.81
C VAL A 136 0.00 -5.03 -4.92
N ILE A 137 -0.64 -5.51 -3.85
CA ILE A 137 -1.35 -4.63 -2.92
C ILE A 137 -0.36 -3.72 -2.19
N ASP A 138 0.79 -4.26 -1.75
CA ASP A 138 1.87 -3.50 -1.10
C ASP A 138 2.36 -2.35 -2.00
N LEU A 139 2.64 -2.64 -3.27
CA LEU A 139 3.01 -1.65 -4.28
C LEU A 139 1.93 -0.56 -4.45
N VAL A 140 0.64 -0.94 -4.48
CA VAL A 140 -0.48 0.00 -4.62
C VAL A 140 -0.59 0.91 -3.40
N VAL A 141 -0.47 0.36 -2.19
CA VAL A 141 -0.49 1.14 -0.94
C VAL A 141 0.64 2.16 -0.94
N TRP A 142 1.87 1.75 -1.25
CA TRP A 142 3.01 2.66 -1.33
C TRP A 142 2.89 3.68 -2.46
N ALA A 143 2.31 3.32 -3.59
CA ALA A 143 2.03 4.25 -4.68
C ALA A 143 1.02 5.33 -4.26
N TYR A 144 -0.03 4.95 -3.53
CA TYR A 144 -0.98 5.90 -2.95
C TYR A 144 -0.33 6.80 -1.89
N ALA A 145 0.55 6.26 -1.05
CA ALA A 145 1.31 7.08 -0.10
C ALA A 145 2.17 8.14 -0.81
N GLY A 146 2.88 7.76 -1.88
CA GLY A 146 3.68 8.68 -2.69
C GLY A 146 2.83 9.76 -3.38
N MET A 147 1.67 9.37 -3.90
CA MET A 147 0.70 10.30 -4.47
C MET A 147 0.21 11.32 -3.43
N VAL A 148 -0.20 10.86 -2.25
CA VAL A 148 -0.65 11.73 -1.16
C VAL A 148 0.48 12.69 -0.75
N LEU A 149 1.70 12.18 -0.60
CA LEU A 149 2.86 13.00 -0.24
C LEU A 149 3.15 14.09 -1.29
N ALA A 150 3.14 13.75 -2.58
CA ALA A 150 3.34 14.72 -3.66
C ALA A 150 2.26 15.81 -3.65
N VAL A 151 1.01 15.46 -3.34
CA VAL A 151 -0.07 16.44 -3.20
C VAL A 151 0.17 17.37 -2.03
N LEU A 152 0.51 16.83 -0.85
CA LEU A 152 0.79 17.63 0.35
C LEU A 152 1.94 18.60 0.11
N ILE A 153 3.04 18.14 -0.51
CA ILE A 153 4.17 19.01 -0.88
C ILE A 153 3.72 20.11 -1.83
N GLY A 154 2.94 19.77 -2.86
CA GLY A 154 2.40 20.74 -3.81
C GLY A 154 1.52 21.82 -3.15
N LEU A 155 0.67 21.42 -2.20
CA LEU A 155 -0.18 22.33 -1.43
C LEU A 155 0.65 23.25 -0.51
N VAL A 156 1.66 22.71 0.18
CA VAL A 156 2.55 23.50 1.04
C VAL A 156 3.34 24.53 0.23
N VAL A 157 3.93 24.12 -0.89
CA VAL A 157 4.66 25.03 -1.79
C VAL A 157 3.75 26.14 -2.32
N ARG A 158 2.50 25.82 -2.67
CA ARG A 158 1.51 26.81 -3.12
C ARG A 158 1.16 27.80 -2.00
N ALA A 159 0.94 27.32 -0.78
CA ALA A 159 0.61 28.15 0.38
C ALA A 159 1.75 29.12 0.75
N ILE A 160 3.01 28.66 0.64
CA ILE A 160 4.19 29.51 0.90
C ILE A 160 4.30 30.62 -0.15
N ARG A 161 4.05 30.32 -1.44
CA ARG A 161 4.12 31.32 -2.53
C ARG A 161 2.99 32.35 -2.52
N SER A 162 1.88 32.08 -1.83
CA SER A 162 0.75 33.01 -1.72
C SER A 162 0.88 34.00 -0.56
N ARG A 163 1.91 33.87 0.28
CA ARG A 163 2.25 34.82 1.35
C ARG A 163 3.36 35.75 0.88
#